data_AF-A0A7C1YIN6-F1
#
_entry.id   AF-A0A7C1YIN6-F1
#
_cell.length_a   1.000
_cell.length_b   1.000
_cell.length_c   1.000
_cell.angle_alpha   90.00
_cell.angle_beta   90.00
_cell.angle_gamma   90.00
#
_symmetry.space_group_name_H-M   'P 1'
#
loop_
_entity.id
_entity.type
_entity.pdbx_description
1 polymer ?
#
loop_
_entity_poly.entity_id
_entity_poly.type
_entity_poly.pdbx_seq_one_letter_code
_entity_poly.pdbx_strand_id
1 'polypeptide(L)'
;MREAPVPPAPPASWLRSAWPRGAIRSIPTPSCWWTIRVNGQRHSIQPGASRNRGFTIIELVMTIVIMGILATMSWPVMDSSLRAYTELTETTDTLGKLRYAMERMAREVRETDHNGSNFVITTMTAGTLSFTKRDGTTVTLTSSGGNATLQYSNPSVTSTLTDQVNSLAFAYYQSDGSTAATGNTDISFVQISLTLEEDGNTYPQRTRIALRNTQ
;
A
#
# COMPACT_ATOMS: atom_id res chain seq x y z
N MET A 1 -6.79 -16.48 15.14
CA MET A 1 -7.25 -15.10 15.39
C MET A 1 -8.75 -15.07 15.16
N ARG A 2 -9.55 -14.88 16.21
CA ARG A 2 -11.02 -14.87 16.15
C ARG A 2 -11.46 -13.40 16.07
N GLU A 3 -12.18 -13.04 15.02
CA GLU A 3 -12.76 -11.70 14.86
C GLU A 3 -13.94 -11.52 15.84
N ALA A 4 -14.00 -10.36 16.48
CA ALA A 4 -15.09 -9.96 17.35
C ALA A 4 -16.26 -9.42 16.51
N PRO A 5 -17.53 -9.69 16.89
CA PRO A 5 -18.70 -9.22 16.14
C PRO A 5 -18.94 -7.72 16.33
N VAL A 6 -19.33 -7.05 15.23
CA VAL A 6 -19.69 -5.63 15.18
C VAL A 6 -21.02 -5.39 15.90
N PRO A 7 -21.13 -4.39 16.81
CA PRO A 7 -22.38 -4.10 17.50
C PRO A 7 -23.42 -3.41 16.60
N PRO A 8 -24.73 -3.65 16.80
CA PRO A 8 -25.79 -3.03 16.00
C PRO A 8 -25.99 -1.54 16.32
N ALA A 9 -26.41 -0.78 15.31
CA ALA A 9 -26.68 0.65 15.42
C ALA A 9 -27.88 0.95 16.36
N PRO A 10 -27.83 2.05 17.13
CA PRO A 10 -28.90 2.42 18.06
C PRO A 10 -30.15 2.98 17.35
N PRO A 11 -31.37 2.76 17.90
CA PRO A 11 -32.62 3.22 17.31
C PRO A 11 -32.83 4.74 17.38
N ALA A 12 -33.38 5.30 16.30
CA ALA A 12 -33.53 6.74 16.03
C ALA A 12 -34.74 7.41 16.73
N SER A 13 -34.89 7.28 18.05
CA SER A 13 -36.06 7.81 18.78
C SER A 13 -35.77 8.75 19.97
N TRP A 14 -34.53 9.22 20.17
CA TRP A 14 -34.16 10.06 21.33
C TRP A 14 -33.99 11.57 21.04
N LEU A 15 -34.47 12.09 19.91
CA LEU A 15 -34.26 13.50 19.52
C LEU A 15 -35.50 14.41 19.58
N ARG A 16 -36.37 14.24 20.58
CA ARG A 16 -37.37 15.28 20.90
C ARG A 16 -37.67 15.31 22.40
N SER A 17 -37.09 16.26 23.11
CA SER A 17 -37.78 17.15 24.05
C SER A 17 -36.76 17.92 24.89
N ALA A 18 -37.15 19.11 25.34
CA ALA A 18 -36.40 20.07 26.17
C ALA A 18 -35.55 21.12 25.41
N TRP A 19 -36.23 21.98 24.66
CA TRP A 19 -35.84 23.38 24.56
C TRP A 19 -37.03 24.25 25.03
N PRO A 20 -36.91 24.98 26.14
CA PRO A 20 -37.91 25.98 26.51
C PRO A 20 -37.84 27.13 25.51
N ARG A 21 -38.92 27.34 24.77
CA ARG A 21 -39.16 28.59 24.04
C ARG A 21 -39.57 29.65 25.05
N GLY A 22 -38.80 30.74 25.14
CA GLY A 22 -39.25 31.98 25.76
C GLY A 22 -38.23 32.59 26.72
N ALA A 23 -37.38 33.46 26.18
CA ALA A 23 -36.96 34.75 26.76
C ALA A 23 -35.70 35.24 26.03
N ILE A 24 -35.87 35.89 24.88
CA ILE A 24 -34.85 36.83 24.39
C ILE A 24 -34.92 38.03 25.33
N ARG A 25 -34.21 37.95 26.46
CA ARG A 25 -33.83 39.15 27.21
C ARG A 25 -32.63 39.73 26.47
N SER A 26 -32.79 40.96 25.99
CA SER A 26 -31.72 41.78 25.48
C SER A 26 -30.53 41.72 26.45
N ILE A 27 -29.39 41.26 25.94
CA ILE A 27 -28.11 41.39 26.63
C ILE A 27 -27.84 42.90 26.68
N PRO A 28 -27.76 43.54 27.87
CA PRO A 28 -27.29 44.91 27.92
C PRO A 28 -25.82 44.85 27.48
N THR A 29 -25.49 45.49 26.37
CA THR A 29 -24.10 45.77 26.02
C THR A 29 -23.46 46.41 27.24
N PRO A 30 -22.39 45.84 27.84
CA PRO A 30 -21.69 46.54 28.88
C PRO A 30 -20.98 47.69 28.18
N SER A 31 -21.57 48.88 28.24
CA SER A 31 -20.81 50.12 28.16
C SER A 31 -19.85 50.09 29.35
N CYS A 32 -18.65 49.55 29.11
CA CYS A 32 -17.54 49.57 30.04
C CYS A 32 -17.14 51.02 30.32
N TRP A 33 -17.80 51.61 31.31
CA TRP A 33 -17.35 52.82 32.01
C TRP A 33 -17.35 52.49 33.50
N TRP A 34 -16.29 51.83 33.96
CA TRP A 34 -15.99 51.80 35.39
C TRP A 34 -15.78 53.25 35.86
N THR A 35 -16.75 53.79 36.59
CA THR A 35 -16.64 55.10 37.24
C THR A 35 -16.44 54.86 38.73
N ILE A 36 -15.19 54.90 39.20
CA ILE A 36 -14.88 54.90 40.63
C ILE A 36 -15.06 56.32 41.16
N ARG A 37 -15.88 56.48 42.21
CA ARG A 37 -16.02 57.75 42.94
C ARG A 37 -15.15 57.71 44.20
N VAL A 38 -14.20 58.64 44.29
CA VAL A 38 -13.50 59.00 45.54
C VAL A 38 -13.69 60.51 45.73
N ASN A 39 -14.21 60.93 46.89
CA ASN A 39 -14.44 62.34 47.25
C ASN A 39 -15.19 63.22 46.23
N GLY A 40 -16.26 62.68 45.62
CA GLY A 40 -17.22 63.48 44.84
C GLY A 40 -16.72 64.07 43.51
N GLN A 41 -15.45 63.86 43.14
CA GLN A 41 -14.87 64.29 41.87
C GLN A 41 -14.84 63.11 40.88
N ARG A 42 -15.25 63.36 39.63
CA ARG A 42 -15.21 62.36 38.55
C ARG A 42 -13.81 62.35 37.93
N HIS A 43 -13.03 61.29 38.16
CA HIS A 43 -11.79 61.05 37.42
C HIS A 43 -12.04 59.99 36.33
N SER A 44 -11.96 60.41 35.07
CA SER A 44 -11.95 59.50 33.92
C SER A 44 -10.52 58.96 33.73
N ILE A 45 -10.29 57.69 34.04
CA ILE A 45 -9.07 57.00 33.60
C ILE A 45 -9.28 56.64 32.13
N GLN A 46 -8.73 57.45 31.22
CA GLN A 46 -8.63 57.07 29.82
C GLN A 46 -7.56 55.96 29.71
N PRO A 47 -7.87 54.77 29.16
CA PRO A 47 -6.85 53.80 28.81
C PRO A 47 -5.89 54.48 27.83
N GLY A 48 -4.60 54.52 28.14
CA GLY A 48 -3.60 55.03 27.20
C GLY A 48 -3.74 54.28 25.88
N ALA A 49 -4.00 55.01 24.80
CA ALA A 49 -4.16 54.43 23.48
C ALA A 49 -2.93 53.58 23.16
N SER A 50 -3.12 52.27 22.97
CA SER A 50 -2.07 51.42 22.42
C SER A 50 -1.70 52.00 21.06
N ARG A 51 -0.50 52.59 20.97
CA ARG A 51 -0.01 53.19 19.74
C ARG A 51 0.23 52.04 18.75
N ASN A 52 -0.76 51.76 17.91
CA ASN A 52 -0.62 50.81 16.80
C ASN A 52 0.46 51.35 15.86
N ARG A 53 1.69 50.85 16.02
CA ARG A 53 2.79 51.09 15.09
C ARG A 53 2.49 50.27 13.84
N GLY A 54 2.17 50.95 12.75
CA GLY A 54 2.05 50.32 11.43
C GLY A 54 3.42 49.90 10.90
N PHE A 55 3.43 48.89 10.03
CA PHE A 55 4.64 48.44 9.33
C PHE A 55 5.14 49.51 8.37
N THR A 56 6.46 49.66 8.27
CA THR A 56 7.07 50.57 7.28
C THR A 56 7.19 49.86 5.93
N ILE A 57 7.21 50.63 4.83
CA ILE A 57 7.38 50.06 3.48
C ILE A 57 8.70 49.29 3.38
N ILE A 58 9.78 49.79 4.00
CA ILE A 58 11.09 49.12 3.96
C ILE A 58 11.08 47.76 4.68
N GLU A 59 10.31 47.65 5.76
CA GLU A 59 10.14 46.39 6.48
C GLU A 59 9.41 45.35 5.62
N LEU A 60 8.41 45.78 4.84
CA LEU A 60 7.75 44.91 3.88
C LEU A 60 8.70 44.48 2.74
N VAL A 61 9.57 45.38 2.28
CA VAL A 61 10.57 45.04 1.25
C VAL A 61 11.61 44.05 1.79
N MET A 62 12.12 44.26 3.01
CA MET A 62 13.11 43.34 3.60
C MET A 62 12.50 41.96 3.88
N THR A 63 11.24 41.89 4.33
CA THR A 63 10.57 40.61 4.62
C THR A 63 10.35 39.76 3.36
N ILE A 64 9.93 40.35 2.23
CA ILE A 64 9.79 39.59 0.98
C ILE A 64 11.15 39.11 0.44
N VAL A 65 12.21 39.90 0.62
CA VAL A 65 13.58 39.50 0.23
C VAL A 65 14.06 38.33 1.09
N ILE A 66 13.88 38.40 2.41
CA ILE A 66 14.25 37.32 3.33
C ILE A 66 13.44 36.05 3.02
N MET A 67 12.12 36.17 2.79
CA MET A 67 11.27 35.04 2.40
C MET A 67 11.73 34.40 1.09
N GLY A 68 12.12 35.19 0.10
CA GLY A 68 12.67 34.68 -1.16
C GLY A 68 13.93 33.83 -0.95
N ILE A 69 14.87 34.31 -0.14
CA ILE A 69 16.09 33.55 0.21
C ILE A 69 15.73 32.24 0.92
N LEU A 70 14.85 32.30 1.94
CA LEU A 70 14.43 31.11 2.69
C LEU A 70 13.69 30.09 1.81
N ALA A 71 12.86 30.54 0.88
CA ALA A 71 12.14 29.68 -0.06
C ALA A 71 13.12 28.90 -0.95
N THR A 72 14.17 29.55 -1.46
CA THR A 72 15.19 28.86 -2.28
C THR A 72 15.99 27.82 -1.50
N MET A 73 16.29 28.08 -0.22
CA MET A 73 16.97 27.10 0.64
C MET A 73 16.08 25.90 0.98
N SER A 74 14.76 26.09 1.02
CA SER A 74 13.79 25.04 1.35
C SER A 74 13.43 24.16 0.13
N TRP A 75 13.59 24.67 -1.09
CA TRP A 75 13.27 23.97 -2.33
C TRP A 75 13.88 22.55 -2.47
N PRO A 76 15.18 22.31 -2.23
CA PRO A 76 15.77 20.97 -2.40
C PRO A 76 15.15 19.91 -1.49
N VAL A 77 14.71 20.28 -0.28
CA VAL A 77 14.03 19.37 0.64
C VAL A 77 12.71 18.90 0.04
N MET A 78 11.98 19.79 -0.62
CA MET A 78 10.71 19.46 -1.26
C MET A 78 10.89 18.53 -2.46
N ASP A 79 11.87 18.78 -3.33
CA ASP A 79 12.17 17.89 -4.48
C ASP A 79 12.59 16.50 -3.99
N SER A 80 13.48 16.43 -3.00
CA SER A 80 13.88 15.14 -2.42
C SER A 80 12.72 14.37 -1.80
N SER A 81 11.76 15.06 -1.18
CA SER A 81 10.57 14.44 -0.58
C SER A 81 9.62 13.87 -1.63
N LEU A 82 9.43 14.58 -2.75
CA LEU A 82 8.58 14.10 -3.85
C LEU A 82 9.19 12.88 -4.54
N ARG A 83 10.50 12.89 -4.80
CA ARG A 83 11.22 11.75 -5.40
C ARG A 83 11.20 10.52 -4.49
N ALA A 84 11.42 10.72 -3.19
CA ALA A 84 11.32 9.62 -2.23
C ALA A 84 9.90 9.03 -2.20
N TYR A 85 8.87 9.86 -2.34
CA TYR A 85 7.48 9.37 -2.37
C TYR A 85 7.18 8.54 -3.63
N THR A 86 7.67 8.94 -4.81
CA THR A 86 7.47 8.16 -6.05
C THR A 86 8.21 6.83 -5.98
N GLU A 87 9.46 6.82 -5.54
CA GLU A 87 10.28 5.62 -5.37
C GLU A 87 9.65 4.62 -4.39
N LEU A 88 9.09 5.11 -3.26
CA LEU A 88 8.36 4.28 -2.32
C LEU A 88 7.11 3.69 -2.95
N THR A 89 6.39 4.46 -3.76
CA THR A 89 5.18 3.99 -4.44
C THR A 89 5.51 2.87 -5.44
N GLU A 90 6.53 3.08 -6.28
CA GLU A 90 7.02 2.10 -7.27
C GLU A 90 7.54 0.82 -6.59
N THR A 91 8.26 0.95 -5.48
CA THR A 91 8.69 -0.20 -4.67
C THR A 91 7.50 -0.98 -4.13
N THR A 92 6.47 -0.31 -3.62
CA THR A 92 5.27 -0.99 -3.10
C THR A 92 4.47 -1.70 -4.19
N ASP A 93 4.38 -1.10 -5.39
CA ASP A 93 3.73 -1.72 -6.55
C ASP A 93 4.50 -2.96 -7.02
N THR A 94 5.83 -2.86 -7.16
CA THR A 94 6.71 -3.96 -7.54
C THR A 94 6.60 -5.14 -6.56
N LEU A 95 6.61 -4.88 -5.25
CA LEU A 95 6.38 -5.92 -4.24
C LEU A 95 4.96 -6.51 -4.31
N GLY A 96 3.96 -5.70 -4.66
CA GLY A 96 2.59 -6.15 -4.91
C GLY A 96 2.52 -7.12 -6.08
N LYS A 97 3.11 -6.76 -7.23
CA LYS A 97 3.23 -7.61 -8.42
C LYS A 97 3.95 -8.91 -8.11
N LEU A 98 5.07 -8.84 -7.39
CA LEU A 98 5.87 -10.01 -7.00
C LEU A 98 5.05 -11.00 -6.16
N ARG A 99 4.37 -10.50 -5.12
CA ARG A 99 3.52 -11.32 -4.25
C ARG A 99 2.36 -11.94 -5.01
N TYR A 100 1.67 -11.14 -5.83
CA TYR A 100 0.57 -11.62 -6.66
C TYR A 100 1.03 -12.74 -7.61
N ALA A 101 2.11 -12.52 -8.36
CA ALA A 101 2.65 -13.50 -9.30
C ALA A 101 3.04 -14.80 -8.59
N MET A 102 3.74 -14.70 -7.45
CA MET A 102 4.17 -15.87 -6.67
C MET A 102 2.99 -16.64 -6.07
N GLU A 103 2.00 -15.96 -5.51
CA GLU A 103 0.79 -16.60 -4.97
C GLU A 103 -0.04 -17.27 -6.07
N ARG A 104 -0.18 -16.60 -7.22
CA ARG A 104 -0.89 -17.13 -8.38
C ARG A 104 -0.21 -18.37 -8.93
N MET A 105 1.11 -18.33 -9.18
CA MET A 105 1.87 -19.48 -9.64
C MET A 105 1.84 -20.64 -8.64
N ALA A 106 2.04 -20.35 -7.35
CA ALA A 106 2.01 -21.37 -6.32
C ALA A 106 0.63 -22.05 -6.21
N ARG A 107 -0.47 -21.31 -6.45
CA ARG A 107 -1.82 -21.88 -6.50
C ARG A 107 -1.97 -22.84 -7.68
N GLU A 108 -1.55 -22.42 -8.88
CA GLU A 108 -1.61 -23.25 -10.08
C GLU A 108 -0.81 -24.54 -9.92
N VAL A 109 0.43 -24.46 -9.42
CA VAL A 109 1.29 -25.64 -9.21
C VAL A 109 0.69 -26.63 -8.21
N ARG A 110 -0.05 -26.19 -7.18
CA ARG A 110 -0.74 -27.08 -6.23
C ARG A 110 -1.92 -27.84 -6.87
N GLU A 111 -2.41 -27.38 -8.01
CA GLU A 111 -3.51 -28.01 -8.75
C GLU A 111 -3.02 -29.05 -9.76
N THR A 112 -1.70 -29.27 -9.85
CA THR A 112 -1.11 -30.35 -10.65
C THR A 112 -1.80 -31.67 -10.35
N ASP A 113 -2.21 -32.35 -11.42
CA ASP A 113 -2.87 -33.63 -11.34
C ASP A 113 -1.89 -34.77 -11.10
N HIS A 114 -2.39 -35.85 -10.53
CA HIS A 114 -1.65 -37.07 -10.27
C HIS A 114 -2.49 -38.26 -10.75
N ASN A 115 -1.99 -39.00 -11.73
CA ASN A 115 -2.73 -40.06 -12.41
C ASN A 115 -2.71 -41.42 -11.68
N GLY A 116 -2.21 -41.44 -10.44
CA GLY A 116 -2.07 -42.65 -9.60
C GLY A 116 -0.66 -43.23 -9.62
N SER A 117 0.15 -42.93 -10.62
CA SER A 117 1.57 -43.33 -10.64
C SER A 117 2.51 -42.13 -10.64
N ASN A 118 2.20 -41.10 -11.44
CA ASN A 118 3.07 -39.96 -11.66
C ASN A 118 2.28 -38.65 -11.63
N PHE A 119 2.99 -37.54 -11.39
CA PHE A 119 2.46 -36.21 -11.67
C PHE A 119 2.33 -35.98 -13.17
N VAL A 120 1.23 -35.34 -13.59
CA VAL A 120 0.98 -35.02 -15.00
C VAL A 120 1.69 -33.72 -15.37
N ILE A 121 3.01 -33.80 -15.55
CA ILE A 121 3.89 -32.68 -15.89
C ILE A 121 4.50 -32.94 -17.27
N THR A 122 4.30 -32.02 -18.21
CA THR A 122 4.79 -32.14 -19.59
C THR A 122 6.18 -31.55 -19.76
N THR A 123 6.50 -30.49 -19.01
CA THR A 123 7.80 -29.80 -19.10
C THR A 123 8.33 -29.49 -17.70
N MET A 124 9.53 -29.95 -17.38
CA MET A 124 10.23 -29.72 -16.10
C MET A 124 11.63 -29.16 -16.36
N THR A 125 11.73 -27.87 -16.64
CA THR A 125 13.02 -27.20 -16.91
C THR A 125 13.22 -26.03 -15.96
N ALA A 126 14.46 -25.53 -15.86
CA ALA A 126 14.73 -24.36 -15.03
C ALA A 126 13.93 -23.12 -15.47
N GLY A 127 13.68 -22.92 -16.76
CA GLY A 127 12.98 -21.72 -17.27
C GLY A 127 11.50 -21.90 -17.56
N THR A 128 10.99 -23.14 -17.57
CA THR A 128 9.59 -23.41 -17.92
C THR A 128 9.06 -24.65 -17.20
N LEU A 129 7.87 -24.50 -16.63
CA LEU A 129 7.10 -25.57 -16.01
C LEU A 129 5.75 -25.67 -16.71
N SER A 130 5.42 -26.85 -17.22
CA SER A 130 4.11 -27.12 -17.84
C SER A 130 3.50 -28.39 -17.26
N PHE A 131 2.26 -28.32 -16.79
CA PHE A 131 1.56 -29.42 -16.13
C PHE A 131 0.06 -29.38 -16.40
N THR A 132 -0.61 -30.50 -16.21
CA THR A 132 -2.06 -30.62 -16.34
C THR A 132 -2.71 -30.56 -14.97
N LYS A 133 -3.78 -29.77 -14.86
CA LYS A 133 -4.63 -29.71 -13.67
C LYS A 133 -5.62 -30.87 -13.64
N ARG A 134 -6.26 -31.07 -12.49
CA ARG A 134 -7.33 -32.08 -12.33
C ARG A 134 -8.53 -31.90 -13.27
N ASP A 135 -8.74 -30.70 -13.81
CA ASP A 135 -9.81 -30.42 -14.77
C ASP A 135 -9.41 -30.73 -16.23
N GLY A 136 -8.19 -31.22 -16.47
CA GLY A 136 -7.64 -31.51 -17.79
C GLY A 136 -6.97 -30.31 -18.48
N THR A 137 -7.02 -29.12 -17.90
CA THR A 137 -6.38 -27.93 -18.47
C THR A 137 -4.87 -27.98 -18.26
N THR A 138 -4.10 -27.78 -19.33
CA THR A 138 -2.66 -27.65 -19.23
C THR A 138 -2.29 -26.20 -18.95
N VAL A 139 -1.45 -26.02 -17.93
CA VAL A 139 -0.92 -24.74 -17.48
C VAL A 139 0.56 -24.70 -17.83
N THR A 140 1.00 -23.61 -18.46
CA THR A 140 2.42 -23.35 -18.70
C THR A 140 2.83 -22.06 -18.03
N LEU A 141 3.87 -22.15 -17.19
CA LEU A 141 4.54 -21.04 -16.53
C LEU A 141 5.90 -20.85 -17.19
N THR A 142 6.15 -19.64 -17.69
CA THR A 142 7.41 -19.28 -18.33
C THR A 142 7.67 -17.79 -18.20
N SER A 143 8.90 -17.37 -18.49
CA SER A 143 9.23 -15.95 -18.66
C SER A 143 9.68 -15.66 -20.08
N SER A 144 9.11 -14.63 -20.70
CA SER A 144 9.48 -14.19 -22.04
C SER A 144 9.37 -12.67 -22.12
N GLY A 145 10.36 -12.01 -22.73
CA GLY A 145 10.34 -10.56 -22.95
C GLY A 145 10.29 -9.70 -21.67
N GLY A 146 10.81 -10.20 -20.54
CA GLY A 146 10.70 -9.52 -19.23
C GLY A 146 9.36 -9.75 -18.52
N ASN A 147 8.46 -10.55 -19.10
CA ASN A 147 7.18 -10.90 -18.49
C ASN A 147 7.21 -12.31 -17.91
N ALA A 148 6.61 -12.52 -16.74
CA ALA A 148 6.21 -13.85 -16.29
C ALA A 148 4.79 -14.12 -16.78
N THR A 149 4.59 -15.22 -17.50
CA THR A 149 3.32 -15.53 -18.15
C THR A 149 2.73 -16.84 -17.63
N LEU A 150 1.41 -16.86 -17.54
CA LEU A 150 0.58 -18.00 -17.21
C LEU A 150 -0.30 -18.32 -18.42
N GLN A 151 -0.03 -19.43 -19.09
CA GLN A 151 -0.79 -19.87 -20.25
C GLN A 151 -1.68 -21.06 -19.90
N TYR A 152 -2.93 -21.00 -20.33
CA TYR A 152 -3.90 -22.09 -20.29
C TYR A 152 -4.08 -22.70 -21.67
N SER A 153 -4.29 -24.01 -21.74
CA SER A 153 -4.65 -24.70 -22.99
C SER A 153 -6.14 -24.61 -23.32
N ASN A 154 -7.01 -24.43 -22.31
CA ASN A 154 -8.46 -24.42 -22.50
C ASN A 154 -9.18 -23.55 -21.43
N PRO A 155 -9.83 -22.43 -21.82
CA PRO A 155 -9.65 -21.76 -23.11
C PRO A 155 -8.18 -21.38 -23.32
N SER A 156 -7.72 -21.34 -24.57
CA SER A 156 -6.34 -20.97 -24.89
C SER A 156 -6.12 -19.48 -24.64
N VAL A 157 -5.53 -19.16 -23.50
CA VAL A 157 -5.33 -17.78 -23.02
C VAL A 157 -3.96 -17.69 -22.37
N THR A 158 -3.23 -16.61 -22.66
CA THR A 158 -1.99 -16.25 -21.97
C THR A 158 -2.23 -14.99 -21.16
N SER A 159 -1.92 -15.03 -19.87
CA SER A 159 -2.00 -13.88 -18.97
C SER A 159 -0.63 -13.51 -18.45
N THR A 160 -0.31 -12.22 -18.48
CA THR A 160 0.90 -11.68 -17.83
C THR A 160 0.65 -11.56 -16.33
N LEU A 161 1.52 -12.16 -15.52
CA LEU A 161 1.48 -12.05 -14.06
C LEU A 161 2.24 -10.82 -13.56
N THR A 162 3.33 -10.49 -14.24
CA THR A 162 4.19 -9.32 -13.97
C THR A 162 5.07 -9.07 -15.19
N ASP A 163 5.48 -7.81 -15.37
CA ASP A 163 6.23 -7.26 -16.48
C ASP A 163 7.65 -6.77 -16.12
N GLN A 164 8.07 -6.99 -14.87
CA GLN A 164 9.34 -6.53 -14.32
C GLN A 164 10.30 -7.70 -14.06
N VAL A 165 10.22 -8.79 -14.82
CA VAL A 165 11.01 -9.99 -14.53
C VAL A 165 12.47 -9.82 -14.94
N ASN A 166 13.36 -9.87 -13.95
CA ASN A 166 14.78 -10.08 -14.18
C ASN A 166 15.09 -11.58 -14.36
N SER A 167 14.53 -12.44 -13.49
CA SER A 167 14.67 -13.89 -13.63
C SER A 167 13.48 -14.66 -13.08
N LEU A 168 13.07 -15.72 -13.77
CA LEU A 168 12.16 -16.75 -13.27
C LEU A 168 12.83 -18.11 -13.40
N ALA A 169 12.89 -18.85 -12.30
CA ALA A 169 13.49 -20.18 -12.28
C ALA A 169 12.67 -21.19 -11.46
N PHE A 170 12.68 -22.43 -11.93
CA PHE A 170 12.08 -23.59 -11.28
C PHE A 170 13.15 -24.59 -10.85
N ALA A 171 12.99 -25.15 -9.66
CA ALA A 171 13.78 -26.26 -9.17
C ALA A 171 12.85 -27.34 -8.60
N TYR A 172 13.20 -28.61 -8.80
CA TYR A 172 12.35 -29.75 -8.49
C TYR A 172 13.06 -30.65 -7.48
N TYR A 173 12.36 -31.06 -6.43
CA TYR A 173 12.95 -31.85 -5.35
C TYR A 173 12.12 -33.10 -5.06
N GLN A 174 12.80 -34.15 -4.62
CA GLN A 174 12.16 -35.37 -4.12
C GLN A 174 11.58 -35.17 -2.72
N SER A 175 11.00 -36.24 -2.15
CA SER A 175 10.32 -36.21 -0.85
C SER A 175 11.22 -35.83 0.33
N ASP A 176 12.54 -35.99 0.20
CA ASP A 176 13.53 -35.52 1.18
C ASP A 176 13.71 -33.98 1.19
N GLY A 177 13.16 -33.28 0.19
CA GLY A 177 13.26 -31.83 0.04
C GLY A 177 14.65 -31.31 -0.33
N SER A 178 15.62 -32.17 -0.66
CA SER A 178 17.01 -31.80 -0.94
C SER A 178 17.54 -32.39 -2.24
N THR A 179 17.22 -33.63 -2.56
CA THR A 179 17.66 -34.24 -3.82
C THR A 179 16.85 -33.70 -4.98
N ALA A 180 17.52 -33.43 -6.10
CA ALA A 180 16.86 -32.97 -7.31
C ALA A 180 15.98 -34.10 -7.88
N ALA A 181 14.73 -33.80 -8.18
CA ALA A 181 13.86 -34.74 -8.86
C ALA A 181 14.34 -34.94 -10.30
N THR A 182 14.34 -36.20 -10.75
CA THR A 182 14.81 -36.61 -12.06
C THR A 182 13.67 -36.88 -13.05
N GLY A 183 12.43 -36.95 -12.55
CA GLY A 183 11.25 -37.07 -13.38
C GLY A 183 9.95 -36.83 -12.61
N ASN A 184 8.85 -37.33 -13.18
CA ASN A 184 7.51 -37.08 -12.66
C ASN A 184 7.08 -38.07 -11.56
N THR A 185 7.83 -39.16 -11.38
CA THR A 185 7.58 -40.21 -10.38
C THR A 185 8.15 -39.83 -9.02
N ASP A 186 9.26 -39.09 -8.99
CA ASP A 186 10.04 -38.80 -7.80
C ASP A 186 9.88 -37.35 -7.31
N ILE A 187 9.30 -36.46 -8.13
CA ILE A 187 9.02 -35.09 -7.73
C ILE A 187 8.00 -35.01 -6.58
N SER A 188 8.36 -34.26 -5.54
CA SER A 188 7.47 -33.95 -4.41
C SER A 188 7.34 -32.45 -4.16
N PHE A 189 8.36 -31.67 -4.50
CA PHE A 189 8.34 -30.22 -4.36
C PHE A 189 8.75 -29.50 -5.64
N VAL A 190 8.05 -28.40 -5.93
CA VAL A 190 8.44 -27.40 -6.92
C VAL A 190 8.83 -26.14 -6.17
N GLN A 191 10.02 -25.62 -6.42
CA GLN A 191 10.46 -24.33 -5.93
C GLN A 191 10.44 -23.33 -7.08
N ILE A 192 9.79 -22.21 -6.85
CA ILE A 192 9.77 -21.07 -7.77
C ILE A 192 10.68 -20.00 -7.17
N SER A 193 11.59 -19.47 -7.98
CA SER A 193 12.42 -18.32 -7.66
C SER A 193 12.13 -17.23 -8.70
N LEU A 194 11.52 -16.13 -8.27
CA LEU A 194 11.19 -14.99 -9.10
C LEU A 194 11.95 -13.78 -8.58
N THR A 195 12.66 -13.10 -9.46
CA THR A 195 13.34 -11.83 -9.16
C THR A 195 12.73 -10.78 -10.07
N LEU A 196 12.14 -9.76 -9.47
CA LEU A 196 11.76 -8.56 -10.22
C LEU A 196 12.88 -7.52 -10.17
N GLU A 197 12.89 -6.63 -11.15
CA GLU A 197 13.78 -5.48 -11.19
C GLU A 197 13.00 -4.22 -11.57
N GLU A 198 13.21 -3.17 -10.78
CA GLU A 198 12.67 -1.82 -11.02
C GLU A 198 13.79 -0.82 -10.70
N ASP A 199 14.09 0.09 -11.62
CA ASP A 199 15.14 1.11 -11.47
C ASP A 199 16.51 0.59 -11.01
N GLY A 200 16.88 -0.61 -11.49
CA GLY A 200 18.14 -1.28 -11.13
C GLY A 200 18.16 -1.92 -9.74
N ASN A 201 17.07 -1.81 -8.98
CA ASN A 201 16.87 -2.52 -7.72
C ASN A 201 16.21 -3.88 -7.98
N THR A 202 16.74 -4.94 -7.37
CA THR A 202 16.20 -6.29 -7.52
C THR A 202 15.41 -6.74 -6.30
N TYR A 203 14.27 -7.39 -6.53
CA TYR A 203 13.37 -7.90 -5.51
C TYR A 203 13.19 -9.41 -5.68
N PRO A 204 14.03 -10.24 -5.01
CA PRO A 204 13.94 -11.70 -5.11
C PRO A 204 12.88 -12.25 -4.15
N GLN A 205 12.06 -13.17 -4.64
CA GLN A 205 11.19 -14.01 -3.82
C GLN A 205 11.33 -15.47 -4.22
N ARG A 206 11.37 -16.35 -3.22
CA ARG A 206 11.41 -17.79 -3.39
C ARG A 206 10.31 -18.46 -2.60
N THR A 207 9.57 -19.34 -3.24
CA THR A 207 8.53 -20.15 -2.60
C THR A 207 8.72 -21.60 -2.97
N ARG A 208 8.62 -22.49 -1.99
CA ARG A 208 8.57 -23.93 -2.21
C ARG A 208 7.15 -24.44 -2.03
N ILE A 209 6.68 -25.23 -2.97
CA ILE A 209 5.35 -25.77 -3.07
C ILE A 209 5.44 -27.29 -3.03
N ALA A 210 4.80 -27.91 -2.05
CA ALA A 210 4.57 -29.35 -2.06
C ALA A 210 3.46 -29.67 -3.07
N LEU A 211 3.70 -30.67 -3.91
CA LEU A 211 2.67 -31.22 -4.77
C LEU A 211 1.71 -32.08 -3.91
N ARG A 212 0.44 -32.16 -4.30
CA ARG A 212 -0.53 -32.99 -3.57
C ARG A 212 -0.38 -34.44 -4.00
N ASN A 213 -0.50 -35.38 -3.07
CA ASN A 213 -0.40 -36.83 -3.31
C ASN A 213 1.03 -37.37 -3.50
N THR A 214 1.94 -36.98 -2.60
CA THR A 214 3.32 -37.50 -2.52
C THR A 214 3.46 -38.68 -1.53
N GLN A 215 2.42 -39.51 -1.39
CA GLN A 215 2.39 -40.64 -0.44
C GLN A 215 2.48 -41.98 -1.16
#